data_AF-A0A0T5Z7N4-F1
#
_entry.id   AF-A0A0T5Z7N4-F1
#
_cell.length_a   1.000
_cell.length_b   1.000
_cell.length_c   1.000
_cell.angle_alpha   90.00
_cell.angle_beta   90.00
_cell.angle_gamma   90.00
#
_symmetry.space_group_name_H-M   'P 1'
#
loop_
_entity.id
_entity.type
_entity.pdbx_description
1 polymer ?
#
loop_
_entity_poly.entity_id
_entity_poly.type
_entity_poly.pdbx_seq_one_letter_code
_entity_poly.pdbx_strand_id
1 'polypeptide(L)'
;MGADPDKPNDIWLTLLYVMEARFQFTIFALLMTCLPLQCGAVELVANSGNSIRPLSRATLRSIFTMRMTEWPDGTPVRVFVLGDKAPLHVEFTKQVLGVFPHQLRRAWSRRIYSGTGQAPTRVGSEAEMYLRLSVTPGAIGYLSEGLVDGEVRTIEIE
;
A
#
# COMPACT_ATOMS: atom_id res chain seq x y z
N MET A 1 -52.97 -22.41 -44.68
CA MET A 1 -51.80 -21.55 -44.42
C MET A 1 -50.56 -22.42 -44.60
N GLY A 2 -50.03 -22.51 -45.82
CA GLY A 2 -48.89 -23.37 -46.14
C GLY A 2 -47.58 -22.65 -45.79
N ALA A 3 -46.68 -23.33 -45.09
CA ALA A 3 -45.33 -22.84 -44.88
C ALA A 3 -44.58 -22.86 -46.22
N ASP A 4 -44.03 -21.71 -46.60
CA ASP A 4 -43.22 -21.52 -47.81
C ASP A 4 -41.88 -22.30 -47.66
N PRO A 5 -41.61 -23.30 -48.51
CA PRO A 5 -40.45 -24.19 -48.37
C PRO A 5 -39.11 -23.54 -48.75
N ASP A 6 -39.12 -22.33 -49.36
CA ASP A 6 -37.90 -21.67 -49.86
C ASP A 6 -37.40 -20.53 -48.97
N LYS A 7 -37.99 -20.31 -47.80
CA LYS A 7 -37.51 -19.27 -46.88
C LYS A 7 -36.22 -19.75 -46.19
N PRO A 8 -35.04 -19.16 -46.46
CA PRO A 8 -33.81 -19.58 -45.81
C PRO A 8 -33.97 -19.42 -44.29
N ASN A 9 -33.67 -20.48 -43.55
CA ASN A 9 -33.77 -20.49 -42.10
C ASN A 9 -32.80 -19.44 -41.52
N ASP A 10 -33.32 -18.27 -41.16
CA ASP A 10 -32.63 -17.15 -40.47
C ASP A 10 -32.02 -17.58 -39.11
N ILE A 11 -32.23 -18.84 -38.72
CA ILE A 11 -31.71 -19.52 -37.54
C ILE A 11 -30.16 -19.53 -37.53
N TRP A 12 -29.50 -19.67 -38.68
CA TRP A 12 -28.04 -19.67 -38.74
C TRP A 12 -27.43 -18.28 -38.52
N LEU A 13 -28.07 -17.22 -39.02
CA LEU A 13 -27.65 -15.83 -38.82
C LEU A 13 -27.92 -15.35 -37.38
N THR A 14 -29.05 -15.76 -36.80
CA THR A 14 -29.36 -15.47 -35.39
C THR A 14 -28.45 -16.25 -34.43
N LEU A 15 -28.09 -17.50 -34.73
CA LEU A 15 -27.11 -18.27 -33.95
C LEU A 15 -25.70 -17.66 -34.04
N LEU A 16 -25.28 -17.22 -35.23
CA LEU A 16 -23.98 -16.53 -35.42
C LEU A 16 -23.93 -15.20 -34.65
N TYR A 17 -24.98 -14.38 -34.74
CA TYR A 17 -25.09 -13.08 -34.05
C TYR A 17 -25.14 -13.22 -32.52
N VAL A 18 -25.87 -14.21 -31.99
CA VAL A 18 -25.92 -14.48 -30.54
C VAL A 18 -24.56 -14.98 -30.03
N MET A 19 -23.78 -15.71 -30.84
CA MET A 19 -22.43 -16.15 -30.49
C MET A 19 -21.43 -14.97 -30.43
N GLU A 20 -21.45 -14.09 -31.44
CA GLU A 20 -20.61 -12.88 -31.49
C GLU A 20 -20.96 -11.90 -30.36
N ALA A 21 -22.24 -11.68 -30.08
CA ALA A 21 -22.69 -10.82 -28.98
C ALA A 21 -22.29 -11.37 -27.60
N ARG A 22 -22.30 -12.69 -27.41
CA ARG A 22 -21.85 -13.34 -26.15
C ARG A 22 -20.34 -13.27 -25.98
N PHE A 23 -19.57 -13.33 -27.07
CA PHE A 23 -18.11 -13.21 -27.07
C PHE A 23 -17.66 -11.76 -26.81
N GLN A 24 -18.38 -10.77 -27.34
CA GLN A 24 -18.14 -9.36 -27.06
C GLN A 24 -18.48 -8.99 -25.60
N PHE A 25 -19.56 -9.56 -25.03
CA PHE A 25 -19.93 -9.32 -23.63
C PHE A 25 -18.93 -9.91 -22.63
N THR A 26 -18.34 -11.08 -22.92
CA THR A 26 -17.30 -11.69 -22.07
C THR A 26 -15.96 -10.95 -22.16
N ILE A 27 -15.56 -10.45 -23.32
CA ILE A 27 -14.35 -9.60 -23.46
C ILE A 27 -14.54 -8.28 -22.71
N PHE A 28 -15.72 -7.66 -22.79
CA PHE A 28 -16.02 -6.40 -22.08
C PHE A 28 -16.05 -6.60 -20.55
N ALA A 29 -16.59 -7.73 -20.07
CA ALA A 29 -16.56 -8.09 -18.65
C ALA A 29 -15.13 -8.40 -18.14
N LEU A 30 -14.27 -8.99 -18.97
CA LEU A 30 -12.87 -9.28 -18.64
C LEU A 30 -12.00 -8.01 -18.64
N LEU A 31 -12.32 -7.01 -19.48
CA LEU A 31 -11.63 -5.71 -19.50
C LEU A 31 -11.99 -4.83 -18.29
N MET A 32 -13.23 -4.90 -17.79
CA MET A 32 -13.69 -4.15 -16.61
C MET A 32 -13.11 -4.66 -15.27
N THR A 33 -12.60 -5.89 -15.23
CA THR A 33 -11.95 -6.44 -14.03
C THR A 33 -10.52 -5.96 -13.80
N CYS A 34 -9.91 -5.22 -14.74
CA CYS A 34 -8.55 -4.73 -14.62
C CYS A 34 -8.50 -3.26 -14.16
N LEU A 35 -9.05 -2.97 -12.98
CA LEU A 35 -8.86 -1.66 -12.35
C LEU A 35 -7.79 -1.73 -11.23
N PRO A 36 -6.49 -1.73 -11.54
CA PRO A 36 -5.48 -1.35 -10.56
C PRO A 36 -5.33 0.17 -10.63
N LEU A 37 -6.15 0.91 -9.88
CA LEU A 37 -5.96 2.35 -9.70
C LEU A 37 -5.84 2.69 -8.21
N GLN A 38 -4.68 2.36 -7.66
CA GLN A 38 -4.07 3.20 -6.64
C GLN A 38 -2.57 3.27 -6.94
N CYS A 39 -2.19 4.25 -7.75
CA CYS A 39 -0.83 4.77 -7.83
C CYS A 39 -0.84 6.06 -7.01
N GLY A 40 -0.90 5.92 -5.68
CA GLY A 40 -0.65 7.03 -4.78
C GLY A 40 0.83 7.02 -4.47
N ALA A 41 1.54 8.13 -4.68
CA ALA A 41 2.92 8.19 -4.26
C ALA A 41 2.98 8.00 -2.73
N VAL A 42 3.93 7.18 -2.26
CA VAL A 42 4.11 6.94 -0.82
C VAL A 42 4.94 8.05 -0.23
N GLU A 43 4.38 8.76 0.75
CA GLU A 43 5.08 9.77 1.51
C GLU A 43 5.53 9.22 2.87
N LEU A 44 6.77 9.52 3.25
CA LEU A 44 7.28 9.25 4.59
C LEU A 44 6.81 10.37 5.51
N VAL A 45 6.17 10.02 6.63
CA VAL A 45 5.51 10.99 7.50
C VAL A 45 5.94 10.77 8.96
N ALA A 46 6.17 11.86 9.68
CA ALA A 46 6.37 11.84 11.12
C ALA A 46 5.47 12.84 11.84
N ASN A 47 5.36 12.68 13.15
CA ASN A 47 4.68 13.65 14.01
C ASN A 47 5.32 15.05 13.88
N SER A 48 4.50 16.10 13.83
CA SER A 48 4.97 17.49 13.69
C SER A 48 5.89 17.97 14.82
N GLY A 49 5.78 17.38 16.01
CA GLY A 49 6.63 17.67 17.17
C GLY A 49 8.05 17.11 17.07
N ASN A 50 8.34 16.27 16.07
CA ASN A 50 9.70 15.77 15.83
C ASN A 50 10.53 16.80 15.04
N SER A 51 11.84 16.85 15.29
CA SER A 51 12.73 17.68 14.48
C SER A 51 12.83 17.12 13.06
N ILE A 52 12.10 17.73 12.13
CA ILE A 52 12.08 17.29 10.74
C ILE A 52 13.37 17.68 10.08
N ARG A 53 14.09 16.65 9.67
CA ARG A 53 15.35 16.73 8.93
C ARG A 53 15.29 15.71 7.81
N PRO A 54 15.95 15.99 6.68
CA PRO A 54 16.17 14.98 5.66
C PRO A 54 16.79 13.72 6.29
N LEU A 55 16.30 12.54 5.91
CA LEU A 55 16.81 11.28 6.41
C LEU A 55 17.38 10.45 5.26
N SER A 56 18.61 9.96 5.42
CA SER A 56 19.16 8.98 4.49
C SER A 56 18.35 7.67 4.51
N ARG A 57 18.31 6.97 3.37
CA ARG A 57 17.72 5.62 3.26
C ARG A 57 18.29 4.62 4.27
N ALA A 58 19.56 4.77 4.67
CA ALA A 58 20.20 3.92 5.67
C ALA A 58 19.63 4.16 7.08
N THR A 59 19.38 5.42 7.43
CA THR A 59 18.72 5.82 8.68
C THR A 59 17.29 5.28 8.71
N LEU A 60 16.53 5.44 7.62
CA LEU A 60 15.17 4.91 7.51
C LEU A 60 15.13 3.39 7.70
N ARG A 61 16.02 2.66 7.03
CA ARG A 61 16.15 1.20 7.26
C ARG A 61 16.44 0.89 8.72
N SER A 62 17.32 1.64 9.38
CA SER A 62 17.67 1.42 10.78
C SER A 62 16.48 1.66 11.71
N ILE A 63 15.68 2.68 11.44
CA ILE A 63 14.43 2.97 12.16
C ILE A 63 13.39 1.87 11.92
N PHE A 64 13.04 1.58 10.66
CA PHE A 64 11.98 0.61 10.36
C PHE A 64 12.36 -0.84 10.65
N THR A 65 13.65 -1.18 10.73
CA THR A 65 14.12 -2.47 11.26
C THR A 65 14.27 -2.49 12.79
N MET A 66 13.81 -1.43 13.46
CA MET A 66 13.84 -1.23 14.91
C MET A 66 15.26 -1.25 15.52
N ARG A 67 16.30 -0.96 14.72
CA ARG A 67 17.70 -0.83 15.19
C ARG A 67 17.96 0.50 15.87
N MET A 68 17.40 1.57 15.33
CA MET A 68 17.43 2.90 15.93
C MET A 68 16.06 3.13 16.58
N THR A 69 16.06 3.31 17.90
CA THR A 69 14.84 3.43 18.73
C THR A 69 14.68 4.80 19.35
N GLU A 70 15.63 5.70 19.13
CA GLU A 70 15.65 7.06 19.65
C GLU A 70 16.05 8.01 18.53
N TRP A 71 15.39 9.17 18.49
CA TRP A 71 15.73 10.29 17.64
C TRP A 71 17.00 10.99 18.16
N PRO A 72 17.69 11.82 17.34
CA PRO A 72 18.90 12.52 17.77
C PRO A 72 18.71 13.48 18.96
N ASP A 73 17.46 13.89 19.23
CA ASP A 73 17.06 14.71 20.37
C ASP A 73 16.77 13.89 21.65
N GLY A 74 16.87 12.55 21.59
CA GLY A 74 16.57 11.63 22.68
C GLY A 74 15.10 11.19 22.75
N THR A 75 14.23 11.68 21.86
CA THR A 75 12.82 11.27 21.83
C THR A 75 12.71 9.80 21.36
N PRO A 76 11.92 8.93 22.01
CA PRO A 76 11.72 7.56 21.54
C PRO A 76 11.04 7.51 20.17
N VAL A 77 11.57 6.71 19.25
CA VAL A 77 11.00 6.50 17.92
C VAL A 77 9.85 5.50 18.00
N ARG A 78 8.63 5.93 17.65
CA ARG A 78 7.45 5.05 17.61
C ARG A 78 7.07 4.74 16.17
N VAL A 79 7.43 3.54 15.71
CA VAL A 79 7.19 3.13 14.32
C VAL A 79 5.79 2.50 14.17
N PHE A 80 5.01 3.03 13.22
CA PHE A 80 3.72 2.47 12.81
C PHE A 80 3.81 1.89 11.40
N VAL A 81 3.20 0.71 11.17
CA VAL A 81 3.21 0.02 9.88
C VAL A 81 1.85 -0.59 9.55
N LEU A 82 1.48 -0.61 8.26
CA LEU A 82 0.35 -1.40 7.77
C LEU A 82 0.70 -2.90 7.71
N GLY A 83 -0.31 -3.73 7.45
CA GLY A 83 -0.13 -5.17 7.25
C GLY A 83 0.72 -5.50 6.01
N ASP A 84 1.39 -6.66 6.03
CA ASP A 84 2.39 -7.03 5.01
C ASP A 84 1.83 -7.14 3.58
N LYS A 85 0.51 -7.31 3.44
CA LYS A 85 -0.21 -7.41 2.17
C LYS A 85 -0.83 -6.08 1.73
N ALA A 86 -0.78 -5.05 2.56
CA ALA A 86 -1.33 -3.74 2.21
C ALA A 86 -0.53 -3.14 1.03
N PRO A 87 -1.19 -2.67 -0.04
CA PRO A 87 -0.50 -2.13 -1.22
C PRO A 87 0.51 -1.04 -0.85
N LEU A 88 0.11 -0.09 0.00
CA LEU A 88 0.97 0.99 0.47
C LEU A 88 2.21 0.49 1.23
N HIS A 89 2.07 -0.57 2.04
CA HIS A 89 3.21 -1.18 2.73
C HIS A 89 4.18 -1.84 1.74
N VAL A 90 3.63 -2.55 0.76
CA VAL A 90 4.43 -3.21 -0.29
C VAL A 90 5.20 -2.18 -1.08
N GLU A 91 4.56 -1.05 -1.40
CA GLU A 91 5.17 0.05 -2.13
C GLU A 91 6.24 0.75 -1.29
N PHE A 92 5.92 1.15 -0.06
CA PHE A 92 6.84 1.75 0.90
C PHE A 92 8.12 0.91 1.07
N THR A 93 7.94 -0.38 1.37
CA THR A 93 9.08 -1.27 1.63
C THR A 93 9.98 -1.41 0.40
N LYS A 94 9.39 -1.56 -0.79
CA LYS A 94 10.15 -1.75 -2.03
C LYS A 94 10.80 -0.46 -2.53
N GLN A 95 10.04 0.63 -2.59
CA GLN A 95 10.49 1.87 -3.22
C GLN A 95 11.33 2.73 -2.26
N VAL A 96 10.92 2.83 -0.99
CA VAL A 96 11.61 3.67 0.01
C VAL A 96 12.71 2.89 0.71
N LEU A 97 12.39 1.71 1.25
CA LEU A 97 13.37 0.91 2.00
C LEU A 97 14.20 0.00 1.11
N GLY A 98 13.84 -0.24 -0.16
CA GLY A 98 14.57 -1.16 -1.04
C GLY A 98 14.62 -2.61 -0.53
N VAL A 99 13.61 -3.04 0.22
CA VAL A 99 13.48 -4.41 0.75
C VAL A 99 12.08 -4.94 0.55
N PHE A 100 11.89 -6.25 0.58
CA PHE A 100 10.55 -6.83 0.52
C PHE A 100 9.88 -6.88 1.92
N PRO A 101 8.54 -6.83 2.02
CA PRO A 101 7.82 -6.89 3.30
C PRO A 101 8.24 -8.07 4.19
N HIS A 102 8.45 -9.24 3.58
CA HIS A 102 8.86 -10.44 4.32
C HIS A 102 10.29 -10.34 4.90
N GLN A 103 11.19 -9.59 4.26
CA GLN A 103 12.55 -9.36 4.75
C GLN A 103 12.52 -8.42 5.95
N LEU A 104 11.71 -7.36 5.88
CA LEU A 104 11.49 -6.44 6.98
C LEU A 104 10.86 -7.17 8.18
N ARG A 105 9.83 -7.99 7.95
CA ARG A 105 9.24 -8.86 8.98
C ARG A 105 10.26 -9.81 9.61
N ARG A 106 11.11 -10.43 8.80
CA ARG A 106 12.19 -11.30 9.30
C ARG A 106 13.17 -10.53 10.21
N ALA A 107 13.44 -9.27 9.91
CA ALA A 107 14.27 -8.42 10.79
C ALA A 107 13.60 -8.22 12.16
N TRP A 108 12.30 -7.93 12.19
CA TRP A 108 11.53 -7.83 13.44
C TRP A 108 11.50 -9.14 14.22
N SER A 109 11.24 -10.27 13.55
CA SER A 109 11.24 -11.60 14.20
C SER A 109 12.58 -11.90 14.87
N ARG A 110 13.72 -11.59 14.22
CA ARG A 110 15.05 -11.77 14.82
C ARG A 110 15.24 -10.93 16.09
N ARG A 111 14.73 -9.70 16.12
CA ARG A 111 14.80 -8.83 17.31
C ARG A 111 13.98 -9.37 18.48
N ILE A 112 12.76 -9.82 18.19
CA ILE A 112 11.88 -10.40 19.21
C ILE A 112 12.49 -11.68 19.77
N TYR A 113 12.90 -12.62 18.91
CA TYR A 113 13.43 -13.91 19.37
C TYR A 113 14.78 -13.83 20.09
N SER A 114 15.56 -12.78 19.85
CA SER A 114 16.80 -12.53 20.61
C SER A 114 16.56 -11.74 21.91
N GLY A 115 15.33 -11.29 22.17
CA GLY A 115 15.02 -10.43 23.33
C GLY A 115 15.60 -9.02 23.24
N THR A 116 16.10 -8.61 22.07
CA THR A 116 16.82 -7.34 21.87
C THR A 116 15.95 -6.20 21.34
N GLY A 117 14.64 -6.42 21.21
CA GLY A 117 13.72 -5.36 20.82
C GLY A 117 12.30 -5.83 20.56
N GLN A 118 11.45 -4.86 20.23
CA GLN A 118 10.04 -5.06 19.92
C GLN A 118 9.77 -4.86 18.42
N ALA A 119 8.66 -5.40 17.93
CA ALA A 119 8.16 -5.08 16.60
C ALA A 119 7.54 -3.68 16.57
N PRO A 120 7.44 -3.04 15.38
CA PRO A 120 6.65 -1.83 15.21
C PRO A 120 5.17 -2.10 15.51
N THR A 121 4.44 -1.03 15.80
CA THR A 121 2.99 -1.13 16.02
C THR A 121 2.29 -1.27 14.67
N ARG A 122 1.52 -2.34 14.49
CA ARG A 122 0.72 -2.54 13.28
C ARG A 122 -0.62 -1.80 13.40
N VAL A 123 -1.01 -1.10 12.35
CA VAL A 123 -2.30 -0.42 12.20
C VAL A 123 -3.11 -1.06 11.06
N GLY A 124 -4.44 -0.99 11.15
CA GLY A 124 -5.37 -1.62 10.22
C GLY A 124 -5.66 -0.81 8.96
N SER A 125 -5.47 0.51 8.98
CA SER A 125 -5.78 1.41 7.87
C SER A 125 -4.88 2.65 7.86
N GLU A 126 -4.87 3.38 6.74
CA GLU A 126 -4.19 4.67 6.64
C GLU A 126 -4.80 5.73 7.56
N ALA A 127 -6.13 5.72 7.74
CA ALA A 127 -6.80 6.60 8.70
C ALA A 127 -6.34 6.34 10.14
N GLU A 128 -6.20 5.07 10.54
CA GLU A 128 -5.60 4.74 11.84
C GLU A 128 -4.13 5.17 11.87
N MET A 129 -3.37 4.97 10.80
CA MET A 129 -1.98 5.41 10.74
C MET A 129 -1.85 6.92 10.98
N TYR A 130 -2.61 7.72 10.25
CA TYR A 130 -2.66 9.18 10.40
C TYR A 130 -3.00 9.58 11.84
N LEU A 131 -4.04 8.99 12.43
CA LEU A 131 -4.43 9.27 13.82
C LEU A 131 -3.29 8.93 14.79
N ARG A 132 -2.64 7.78 14.62
CA ARG A 132 -1.51 7.39 15.49
C ARG A 132 -0.33 8.33 15.32
N LEU A 133 -0.04 8.76 14.09
CA LEU A 133 1.07 9.67 13.79
C LEU A 133 0.83 11.07 14.38
N SER A 134 -0.40 11.59 14.34
CA SER A 134 -0.74 12.92 14.88
C SER A 134 -0.71 12.97 16.41
N VAL A 135 -1.23 11.96 17.10
CA VAL A 135 -1.34 11.98 18.58
C VAL A 135 -0.12 11.45 19.31
N THR A 136 0.86 10.88 18.60
CA THR A 136 2.01 10.19 19.20
C THR A 136 3.31 10.95 18.96
N PRO A 137 3.90 11.59 20.00
CA PRO A 137 5.23 12.20 19.89
C PRO A 137 6.30 11.18 19.48
N GLY A 138 7.22 11.59 18.62
CA GLY A 138 8.28 10.73 18.11
C GLY A 138 7.81 9.65 17.12
N ALA A 139 6.56 9.71 16.66
CA ALA A 139 6.02 8.74 15.72
C ALA A 139 6.53 8.91 14.29
N ILE A 140 6.66 7.79 13.58
CA ILE A 140 7.03 7.71 12.17
C ILE A 140 6.25 6.60 11.46
N GLY A 141 5.85 6.87 10.23
CA GLY A 141 5.08 5.99 9.38
C GLY A 141 5.08 6.51 7.95
N TYR A 142 4.06 6.14 7.17
CA TYR A 142 3.95 6.54 5.76
C TYR A 142 2.50 6.59 5.35
N LEU A 143 2.14 7.53 4.50
CA LEU A 143 0.77 7.73 4.02
C LEU A 143 0.76 7.85 2.50
N SER A 144 -0.40 7.68 1.89
CA SER A 144 -0.60 8.11 0.51
C SER A 144 -0.45 9.63 0.40
N GLU A 145 0.10 10.10 -0.71
CA GLU A 145 0.20 11.52 -1.07
C GLU A 145 -1.15 12.24 -0.87
N GLY A 146 -1.10 13.44 -0.29
CA GLY A 146 -2.28 14.28 -0.03
C GLY A 146 -3.04 14.00 1.28
N LEU A 147 -2.65 13.01 2.08
CA LEU A 147 -3.18 12.78 3.44
C LEU A 147 -2.39 13.51 4.55
N VAL A 148 -1.44 14.37 4.19
CA VAL A 148 -0.59 15.09 5.15
C VAL A 148 -1.18 16.47 5.43
N ASP A 149 -1.44 16.78 6.70
CA ASP A 149 -1.95 18.07 7.16
C ASP A 149 -1.11 18.65 8.32
N GLY A 150 -1.55 19.69 9.02
CA GLY A 150 -0.72 20.40 10.01
C GLY A 150 -0.15 19.56 11.17
N GLU A 151 -0.78 18.44 11.53
CA GLU A 151 -0.39 17.62 12.69
C GLU A 151 0.73 16.62 12.39
N VAL A 152 0.91 16.29 11.12
CA VAL A 152 1.91 15.35 10.64
C VAL A 152 2.71 15.97 9.51
N ARG A 153 4.00 15.69 9.40
CA ARG A 153 4.84 16.36 8.40
C ARG A 153 5.61 15.34 7.59
N THR A 154 5.70 15.60 6.29
CA THR A 154 6.47 14.79 5.35
C THR A 154 7.95 14.96 5.62
N ILE A 155 8.69 13.85 5.60
CA ILE A 155 10.14 13.83 5.73
C ILE A 155 10.76 13.60 4.35
N GLU A 156 11.67 14.48 3.97
CA GLU A 156 12.47 14.32 2.76
C GLU A 156 13.53 13.22 2.92
N ILE A 157 13.82 12.53 1.83
CA ILE A 157 14.80 11.44 1.79
C ILE A 157 16.02 11.92 1.01
N GLU A 158 17.20 11.85 1.62
CA GLU A 158 18.49 12.17 0.99
C GLU A 158 18.93 11.14 -0.05
#